data_AF-A0A817F8K1-F1
#
_entry.id   AF-A0A817F8K1-F1
#
_cell.length_a   1.000
_cell.length_b   1.000
_cell.length_c   1.000
_cell.angle_alpha   90.00
_cell.angle_beta   90.00
_cell.angle_gamma   90.00
#
_symmetry.space_group_name_H-M   'P 1'
#
loop_
_entity.id
_entity.type
_entity.pdbx_description
1 polymer ?
#
loop_
_entity_poly.entity_id
_entity_poly.type
_entity_poly.pdbx_seq_one_letter_code
_entity_poly.pdbx_strand_id
1 'polypeptide(L)' 'MRENLKHIPLITRIIAGAAENISFEDNTIDIILCGQAFHWFANYRALTELNRVLKSKGLLIFIWNLADNRERS' A
#
# COMPACT_ATOMS: atom_id res chain seq x y z
N MET A 1 0.79 8.18 13.72
CA MET A 1 0.16 7.58 12.52
C MET A 1 -0.87 6.51 12.91
N ARG A 2 -0.45 5.34 13.46
CA ARG A 2 -1.35 4.20 13.73
C ARG A 2 -2.53 4.52 14.68
N GLU A 3 -2.30 5.27 15.75
CA GLU A 3 -3.36 5.61 16.72
C GLU A 3 -4.47 6.46 16.10
N ASN A 4 -4.14 7.35 15.16
CA ASN A 4 -5.12 8.21 14.48
C ASN A 4 -5.98 7.45 13.45
N LEU A 5 -5.50 6.30 12.95
CA LEU A 5 -6.25 5.49 11.98
C LEU A 5 -7.46 4.78 12.61
N LYS A 6 -7.41 4.50 13.91
CA LYS A 6 -8.50 3.82 14.64
C LYS A 6 -9.81 4.61 14.64
N HIS A 7 -9.76 5.91 14.34
CA HIS A 7 -10.91 6.80 14.33
C HIS A 7 -11.48 7.05 12.92
N ILE A 8 -10.89 6.47 11.86
CA ILE A 8 -11.40 6.62 10.50
C ILE A 8 -12.50 5.58 10.27
N PRO A 9 -13.77 5.97 10.04
CA PRO A 9 -14.91 5.03 9.99
C PRO A 9 -14.80 3.95 8.90
N LEU A 10 -14.00 4.20 7.87
CA LEU A 10 -13.78 3.28 6.75
C LEU A 10 -12.69 2.23 7.01
N ILE A 11 -11.90 2.37 8.08
CA ILE A 11 -10.85 1.40 8.43
C ILE A 11 -11.44 0.35 9.37
N THR A 12 -11.61 -0.87 8.86
CA THR A 12 -12.17 -1.99 9.62
C THR A 12 -11.13 -2.76 10.41
N ARG A 13 -9.88 -2.81 9.93
CA ARG A 13 -8.79 -3.57 10.57
C ARG A 13 -7.44 -2.95 10.27
N ILE A 14 -6.58 -2.90 11.29
CA ILE A 14 -5.15 -2.56 11.17
C ILE A 14 -4.35 -3.80 11.54
N ILE A 15 -3.47 -4.23 10.65
CA ILE A 15 -2.63 -5.42 10.83
C ILE A 15 -1.18 -4.97 10.80
N ALA A 16 -0.38 -5.45 11.75
CA ALA A 16 1.07 -5.30 11.69
C ALA A 16 1.63 -6.28 10.65
N GLY A 17 2.42 -5.78 9.71
CA GLY A 17 3.01 -6.61 8.65
C GLY A 17 4.08 -5.85 7.87
N ALA A 18 4.84 -6.60 7.09
CA ALA A 18 5.83 -6.09 6.14
C ALA A 18 5.36 -6.36 4.71
N ALA A 19 5.77 -5.56 3.74
CA ALA A 19 5.34 -5.75 2.35
C ALA A 19 5.87 -7.06 1.74
N GLU A 20 6.96 -7.59 2.30
CA GLU A 20 7.59 -8.86 1.94
C GLU A 20 6.92 -10.09 2.58
N ASN A 21 5.96 -9.90 3.49
CA ASN A 21 5.24 -10.98 4.17
C ASN A 21 3.83 -10.52 4.59
N ILE A 22 2.86 -10.71 3.69
CA ILE A 22 1.49 -10.25 3.84
C ILE A 22 0.64 -11.44 4.29
N SER A 23 -0.03 -11.32 5.44
CA SER A 23 -0.79 -12.43 6.06
C SER A 23 -2.09 -12.83 5.36
N PHE A 24 -2.28 -12.44 4.10
CA PHE A 24 -3.44 -12.80 3.29
C PHE A 24 -3.10 -13.95 2.35
N GLU A 25 -4.12 -14.73 2.00
CA GLU A 25 -4.02 -15.82 1.03
C GLU A 25 -3.82 -15.31 -0.39
N ASP A 26 -3.33 -16.19 -1.26
CA ASP A 26 -3.10 -15.91 -2.67
C ASP A 26 -4.40 -15.49 -3.36
N ASN A 27 -4.33 -14.52 -4.28
CA ASN A 27 -5.46 -14.09 -5.09
C ASN A 27 -6.72 -13.67 -4.30
N THR A 28 -6.57 -13.04 -3.13
CA THR A 28 -7.70 -12.62 -2.29
C THR A 28 -7.92 -11.11 -2.26
N ILE A 29 -6.90 -10.31 -2.58
CA ILE A 29 -6.96 -8.85 -2.52
C ILE A 29 -7.35 -8.26 -3.87
N ASP A 30 -8.40 -7.43 -3.86
CA ASP A 30 -8.87 -6.71 -5.07
C ASP A 30 -7.98 -5.50 -5.40
N ILE A 31 -7.60 -4.71 -4.38
CA ILE A 31 -6.86 -3.46 -4.57
C ILE A 31 -5.82 -3.31 -3.47
N ILE A 32 -4.60 -2.95 -3.87
CA ILE A 32 -3.54 -2.48 -2.97
C ILE A 32 -3.26 -1.01 -3.28
N LEU A 33 -3.27 -0.17 -2.25
CA LEU A 33 -2.99 1.26 -2.32
C LEU A 33 -1.72 1.57 -1.51
N CYS A 34 -0.72 2.19 -2.13
CA CYS A 34 0.43 2.75 -1.41
C CYS A 34 0.43 4.27 -1.52
N GLY A 35 0.11 4.97 -0.43
CA GLY A 35 0.23 6.41 -0.34
C GLY A 35 1.63 6.81 0.11
N GLN A 36 2.46 7.33 -0.81
CA GLN A 36 3.83 7.81 -0.54
C GLN A 36 4.77 6.79 0.13
N ALA A 37 4.42 5.50 0.18
CA ALA A 37 5.14 4.53 1.01
C ALA A 37 5.98 3.53 0.20
N PHE A 38 5.72 3.38 -1.10
CA PHE A 38 6.30 2.30 -1.91
C PHE A 38 7.84 2.29 -1.87
N HIS A 39 8.47 3.45 -1.86
CA HIS A 39 9.93 3.58 -1.85
C HIS A 39 10.61 2.96 -0.61
N TRP A 40 9.89 2.78 0.50
CA TRP A 40 10.44 2.15 1.70
C TRP A 40 10.64 0.64 1.54
N PHE A 41 9.96 0.00 0.60
CA PHE A 41 9.95 -1.44 0.42
C PHE A 41 10.02 -1.86 -1.06
N ALA A 42 10.49 -0.97 -1.94
CA ALA A 42 10.55 -1.18 -3.39
C ALA A 42 11.64 -2.21 -3.76
N ASN A 43 11.40 -3.48 -3.45
CA ASN A 43 12.29 -4.60 -3.72
C ASN A 43 11.52 -5.76 -4.34
N TYR A 44 12.26 -6.71 -4.94
CA TYR A 44 11.68 -7.84 -5.64
C TYR A 44 10.77 -8.71 -4.75
N ARG A 45 11.19 -8.96 -3.50
CA ARG A 45 10.41 -9.79 -2.56
C ARG A 45 9.05 -9.16 -2.25
N ALA A 46 9.01 -7.86 -2.01
CA ALA A 46 7.76 -7.14 -1.80
C ALA A 46 6.88 -7.19 -3.05
N LEU A 47 7.43 -6.95 -4.24
CA LEU A 47 6.64 -7.02 -5.49
C LEU A 47 6.08 -8.43 -5.75
N THR A 48 6.85 -9.48 -5.49
CA THR A 48 6.36 -10.87 -5.57
C THR A 48 5.22 -11.11 -4.61
N GLU A 49 5.33 -10.64 -3.37
CA GLU A 49 4.31 -10.83 -2.34
C GLU A 49 3.03 -10.03 -2.62
N LEU A 50 3.16 -8.79 -3.09
CA LEU A 50 2.03 -7.98 -3.57
C LEU A 50 1.30 -8.68 -4.71
N ASN A 51 2.04 -9.24 -5.68
CA ASN A 51 1.47 -10.00 -6.78
C ASN A 51 0.81 -11.31 -6.32
N ARG A 52 1.37 -12.00 -5.31
CA ARG A 52 0.82 -13.24 -4.75
C ARG A 52 -0.59 -13.02 -4.21
N VAL A 53 -0.77 -11.96 -3.39
CA VAL A 53 -2.06 -11.71 -2.74
C VAL A 53 -3.09 -11.04 -3.65
N LEU A 54 -2.65 -10.33 -4.70
CA LEU A 54 -3.55 -9.71 -5.67
C LEU A 54 -4.27 -10.75 -6.50
N LYS A 55 -5.57 -10.54 -6.73
CA LYS A 55 -6.34 -11.29 -7.74
C LYS A 55 -5.74 -11.04 -9.14
N SER A 56 -5.96 -11.97 -10.07
CA SER A 56 -5.55 -11.83 -11.49
C SER A 56 -6.02 -10.54 -12.19
N LYS A 57 -7.11 -9.90 -11.71
CA LYS A 57 -7.61 -8.60 -12.20
C LYS A 57 -7.53 -7.49 -11.14
N GLY A 58 -6.77 -7.72 -10.07
CA GLY A 58 -6.60 -6.76 -9.00
C GLY A 58 -5.70 -5.59 -9.42
N LEU A 59 -5.76 -4.51 -8.66
CA LEU A 59 -5.04 -3.28 -8.96
C LEU A 59 -4.01 -2.97 -7.88
N LEU A 60 -2.78 -2.67 -8.30
CA LEU A 60 -1.77 -2.00 -7.48
C LEU A 60 -1.75 -0.53 -7.86
N ILE A 61 -2.05 0.34 -6.90
CA ILE A 61 -2.20 1.78 -7.11
C ILE A 61 -1.22 2.53 -6.22
N PHE A 62 -0.42 3.41 -6.83
CA PHE A 62 0.47 4.31 -6.12
C PHE A 62 -0.12 5.72 -6.11
N ILE A 63 -0.27 6.27 -4.91
CA ILE A 63 -0.72 7.65 -4.72
C ILE A 63 0.49 8.46 -4.26
N TRP A 64 0.83 9.50 -5.02
CA TRP A 64 1.97 10.36 -4.72
C TRP A 64 1.55 11.84 -4.72
N ASN A 65 1.91 12.55 -3.67
CA ASN A 65 1.98 14.01 -3.68
C ASN A 65 3.29 14.40 -4.37
N LEU A 66 3.19 15.29 -5.36
CA LEU A 66 4.35 15.92 -5.97
C LEU A 66 4.60 17.25 -5.28
N ALA A 67 5.86 17.57 -5.00
CA ALA A 67 6.21 18.90 -4.54
C ALA A 67 5.84 19.93 -5.63
N ASP A 68 5.18 21.01 -5.24
CA ASP A 68 4.90 22.12 -6.15
C ASP A 68 6.20 22.90 -6.35
N ASN A 69 6.84 22.70 -7.50
CA ASN A 69 8.08 23.37 -7.88
C ASN A 69 7.83 24.68 -8.66
N ARG A 70 6.63 25.28 -8.55
CA ARG A 70 6.44 26.64 -9.05
C ARG A 70 7.36 27.58 -8.26
N GLU A 71 8.43 28.01 -8.92
CA GLU A 71 9.24 29.12 -8.46
C GLU A 71 8.29 30.28 -8.15
N ARG A 72 8.29 30.74 -6.90
CA ARG A 72 7.67 32.02 -6.56
C ARG A 72 8.55 33.10 -7.21
N SER A 73 8.27 33.40 -8.47
CA SER A 73 8.75 34.60 -9.16
C SER A 73 8.04 35.84 -8.63
#